data_AF-A0A0Q4B4Q4-F1
#
_entry.id   AF-A0A0Q4B4Q4-F1
#
_cell.length_a   1.000
_cell.length_b   1.000
_cell.length_c   1.000
_cell.angle_alpha   90.00
_cell.angle_beta   90.00
_cell.angle_gamma   90.00
#
_symmetry.space_group_name_H-M   'P 1'
#
loop_
_entity.id
_entity.type
_entity.pdbx_description
1 polymer ?
#
loop_
_entity_poly.entity_id
_entity_poly.type
_entity_poly.pdbx_seq_one_letter_code
_entity_poly.pdbx_strand_id
1 'polypeptide(L)'
;MLNRRLLRIKVLQVLYGYYSGNGDDLARAEADLSRIVELYYRLVFDMARLPWLLTREMERRLAYGMQKIRPTEEELHPNRRFVENQVIAALAENPALKPKDGTVSDDWCNREELLAPLLTLLGGADFYKQYMRTPAGDWANDRAFVAQLYDWLDDQDELHEAAAEESGYWVTDLDTALELLYEVVERLSPERAQSPRILPPRMEEEFSGFACSLLRSTILQHSEHGVYIQGFLHNWDTERIAAMDMLILHMGLTEMLNFSEIPWRVSMNEYIELARLFSTPQSPSFVNGVLNGMVQRLIEEGKLVKTGRGLLGGKQKVE
;
A
#
# COMPACT_ATOMS: atom_id res chain seq x y z
N MET A 1 9.64 -3.72 6.54
CA MET A 1 10.14 -2.67 5.63
C MET A 1 9.00 -2.05 4.82
N LEU A 2 8.00 -2.84 4.38
CA LEU A 2 6.76 -2.34 3.74
C LEU A 2 6.14 -1.11 4.42
N ASN A 3 6.02 -1.13 5.76
CA ASN A 3 5.36 -0.05 6.49
C ASN A 3 6.07 1.32 6.30
N ARG A 4 7.40 1.40 6.28
CA ARG A 4 8.09 2.70 6.13
C ARG A 4 8.08 3.25 4.70
N ARG A 5 8.09 2.38 3.68
CA ARG A 5 7.98 2.81 2.28
C ARG A 5 6.63 3.48 2.04
N LEU A 6 5.56 2.80 2.45
CA LEU A 6 4.20 3.34 2.39
C LEU A 6 4.13 4.72 3.06
N LEU A 7 4.73 4.88 4.25
CA LEU A 7 4.75 6.18 4.93
C LEU A 7 5.50 7.26 4.15
N ARG A 8 6.62 6.93 3.51
CA ARG A 8 7.31 7.90 2.63
C ARG A 8 6.44 8.29 1.44
N ILE A 9 5.72 7.33 0.84
CA ILE A 9 4.76 7.61 -0.24
C ILE A 9 3.68 8.58 0.27
N LYS A 10 3.13 8.34 1.48
CA LYS A 10 2.10 9.22 2.05
C LYS A 10 2.62 10.62 2.34
N VAL A 11 3.83 10.72 2.89
CA VAL A 11 4.48 12.02 3.10
C VAL A 11 4.75 12.72 1.77
N LEU A 12 5.21 12.01 0.74
CA LEU A 12 5.45 12.56 -0.60
C LEU A 12 4.16 13.11 -1.23
N GLN A 13 3.06 12.35 -1.15
CA GLN A 13 1.73 12.78 -1.64
C GLN A 13 1.25 14.06 -0.94
N VAL A 14 1.38 14.14 0.39
CA VAL A 14 1.01 15.33 1.17
C VAL A 14 1.89 16.52 0.81
N LEU A 15 3.21 16.32 0.75
CA LEU A 15 4.15 17.38 0.41
C LEU A 15 3.92 17.91 -1.02
N TYR A 16 3.59 17.04 -1.98
CA TYR A 16 3.28 17.45 -3.34
C TYR A 16 2.05 18.38 -3.36
N GLY A 17 0.98 18.01 -2.64
CA GLY A 17 -0.20 18.86 -2.47
C GLY A 17 0.10 20.16 -1.72
N TYR A 18 0.95 20.11 -0.70
CA TYR A 18 1.39 21.28 0.07
C TYR A 18 2.11 22.30 -0.83
N TYR A 19 3.11 21.89 -1.59
CA TYR A 19 3.91 22.79 -2.44
C TYR A 19 3.25 23.17 -3.77
N SER A 20 2.34 22.34 -4.28
CA SER A 20 1.59 22.66 -5.50
C SER A 20 0.39 23.59 -5.23
N GLY A 21 -0.04 23.69 -3.98
CA GLY A 21 -1.03 24.68 -3.51
C GLY A 21 -0.39 25.96 -2.96
N ASN A 22 -1.21 26.83 -2.36
CA ASN A 22 -0.73 28.03 -1.62
C ASN A 22 -0.22 27.63 -0.21
N GLY A 23 0.74 26.69 -0.15
CA GLY A 23 1.16 25.95 1.03
C GLY A 23 1.74 26.79 2.17
N ASP A 24 0.88 27.24 3.08
CA ASP A 24 1.28 28.01 4.27
C ASP A 24 0.81 27.38 5.61
N ASP A 25 0.18 26.20 5.59
CA ASP A 25 -0.40 25.60 6.80
C ASP A 25 0.16 24.19 7.09
N LEU A 26 1.12 24.13 8.01
CA LEU A 26 1.70 22.89 8.52
C LEU A 26 0.67 22.02 9.27
N ALA A 27 -0.23 22.64 10.04
CA ALA A 27 -1.23 21.88 10.81
C ALA A 27 -2.21 21.19 9.87
N ARG A 28 -2.58 21.86 8.78
CA ARG A 28 -3.36 21.24 7.70
C ARG A 28 -2.61 20.07 7.04
N ALA A 29 -1.33 20.23 6.73
CA ALA A 29 -0.54 19.15 6.13
C ALA A 29 -0.47 17.91 7.04
N GLU A 30 -0.31 18.10 8.35
CA GLU A 30 -0.31 17.00 9.33
C GLU A 30 -1.68 16.32 9.46
N ALA A 31 -2.77 17.09 9.40
CA ALA A 31 -4.12 16.56 9.35
C ALA A 31 -4.36 15.77 8.06
N ASP A 32 -3.92 16.27 6.90
CA ASP A 32 -4.02 15.59 5.61
C ASP A 32 -3.22 14.28 5.59
N LEU A 33 -2.02 14.24 6.20
CA LEU A 33 -1.25 13.02 6.35
C LEU A 33 -2.00 11.96 7.16
N SER A 34 -2.58 12.37 8.30
CA SER A 34 -3.35 11.48 9.16
C SER A 34 -4.54 10.90 8.40
N ARG A 35 -5.28 11.75 7.67
CA ARG A 35 -6.42 11.35 6.84
C ARG A 35 -6.03 10.38 5.73
N ILE A 36 -4.95 10.63 4.99
CA ILE A 36 -4.53 9.75 3.88
C ILE A 36 -4.07 8.38 4.40
N VAL A 37 -3.41 8.34 5.55
CA VAL A 37 -3.04 7.09 6.22
C VAL A 37 -4.30 6.32 6.62
N GLU A 38 -5.30 6.98 7.20
CA GLU A 38 -6.59 6.35 7.54
C GLU A 38 -7.31 5.81 6.30
N LEU A 39 -7.31 6.56 5.19
CA LEU A 39 -7.88 6.11 3.92
C LEU A 39 -7.20 4.85 3.38
N TYR A 40 -5.87 4.74 3.50
CA TYR A 40 -5.16 3.51 3.12
C TYR A 40 -5.60 2.31 3.98
N TYR A 41 -5.71 2.50 5.30
CA TYR A 41 -6.18 1.43 6.17
C TYR A 41 -7.65 1.07 5.98
N ARG A 42 -8.48 2.02 5.53
CA ARG A 42 -9.85 1.73 5.08
C ARG A 42 -9.80 0.85 3.82
N LEU A 43 -8.98 1.20 2.84
CA LEU A 43 -8.80 0.40 1.63
C LEU A 43 -8.36 -1.04 1.94
N VAL A 44 -7.33 -1.23 2.77
CA VAL A 44 -6.88 -2.58 3.18
C VAL A 44 -8.01 -3.37 3.85
N PHE A 45 -8.84 -2.71 4.67
CA PHE A 45 -10.00 -3.36 5.28
C PHE A 45 -11.08 -3.74 4.26
N ASP A 46 -11.39 -2.85 3.31
CA ASP A 46 -12.36 -3.12 2.25
C ASP A 46 -11.88 -4.26 1.33
N MET A 47 -10.59 -4.26 0.96
CA MET A 47 -9.99 -5.34 0.17
C MET A 47 -9.89 -6.66 0.94
N ALA A 48 -9.69 -6.63 2.26
CA ALA A 48 -9.77 -7.82 3.09
C ALA A 48 -11.19 -8.43 3.12
N ARG A 49 -12.22 -7.59 3.00
CA ARG A 49 -13.63 -7.99 3.02
C ARG A 49 -14.15 -8.42 1.64
N LEU A 50 -13.52 -7.97 0.56
CA LEU A 50 -13.97 -8.21 -0.81
C LEU A 50 -14.16 -9.71 -1.17
N PRO A 51 -13.25 -10.65 -0.83
CA PRO A 51 -13.49 -12.08 -1.08
C PRO A 51 -14.76 -12.59 -0.41
N TRP A 52 -15.04 -12.14 0.83
CA TRP A 52 -16.26 -12.52 1.53
C TRP A 52 -17.51 -11.92 0.85
N LEU A 53 -17.45 -10.67 0.40
CA LEU A 53 -18.55 -10.06 -0.36
C LEU A 53 -18.84 -10.82 -1.66
N LEU A 54 -17.81 -11.25 -2.38
CA LEU A 54 -17.96 -12.12 -3.56
C LEU A 54 -18.64 -13.45 -3.21
N THR A 55 -18.35 -14.05 -2.05
CA THR A 55 -19.09 -15.27 -1.61
C THR A 55 -20.56 -14.98 -1.32
N ARG A 56 -20.89 -13.82 -0.74
CA ARG A 56 -22.29 -13.42 -0.48
C ARG A 56 -23.04 -13.22 -1.79
N GLU A 57 -22.41 -12.59 -2.78
CA GLU A 57 -22.99 -12.40 -4.11
C GLU A 57 -23.16 -13.75 -4.84
N MET A 58 -22.19 -14.65 -4.73
CA MET A 58 -22.34 -16.02 -5.26
C MET A 58 -23.51 -16.76 -4.60
N GLU A 59 -23.67 -16.68 -3.28
CA GLU A 59 -24.82 -17.30 -2.60
C GLU A 59 -26.16 -16.78 -3.13
N ARG A 60 -26.28 -15.48 -3.43
CA ARG A 60 -27.47 -14.91 -4.06
C ARG A 60 -27.73 -15.52 -5.45
N ARG A 61 -26.70 -15.65 -6.28
CA ARG A 61 -26.80 -16.28 -7.61
C ARG A 61 -27.26 -17.74 -7.52
N LEU A 62 -26.69 -18.51 -6.59
CA LEU A 62 -27.06 -19.90 -6.36
C LEU A 62 -28.52 -20.02 -5.89
N ALA A 63 -28.93 -19.15 -4.94
CA ALA A 63 -30.30 -19.12 -4.43
C ALA A 63 -31.32 -18.81 -5.54
N TYR A 64 -31.00 -17.85 -6.42
CA TYR A 64 -31.83 -17.52 -7.57
C TYR A 64 -31.93 -18.69 -8.56
N GLY A 65 -30.83 -19.38 -8.85
CA GLY A 65 -30.80 -20.56 -9.72
C GLY A 65 -31.76 -21.67 -9.26
N MET A 66 -31.74 -21.98 -7.96
CA MET A 66 -32.63 -22.98 -7.34
C MET A 66 -34.12 -22.60 -7.40
N GLN A 67 -34.44 -21.31 -7.48
CA GLN A 67 -35.82 -20.79 -7.51
C GLN A 67 -36.38 -20.61 -8.93
N LYS A 68 -35.61 -20.90 -9.98
CA LYS A 68 -36.09 -20.82 -11.36
C LYS A 68 -37.29 -21.76 -11.58
N ILE A 69 -38.17 -21.39 -12.52
CA ILE A 69 -39.34 -22.21 -12.87
C ILE A 69 -38.92 -23.60 -13.40
N ARG A 70 -37.77 -23.67 -14.07
CA ARG A 70 -37.12 -24.91 -14.53
C ARG A 70 -35.61 -24.82 -14.28
N PRO A 71 -35.15 -25.16 -13.06
CA PRO A 71 -33.73 -25.22 -12.76
C PRO A 71 -33.05 -26.35 -13.52
N THR A 72 -31.80 -26.16 -13.92
CA THR A 72 -30.92 -27.23 -14.41
C THR A 72 -30.45 -28.13 -13.25
N GLU A 73 -29.92 -29.33 -13.57
CA GLU A 73 -29.40 -30.24 -12.54
C GLU A 73 -28.26 -29.61 -11.74
N GLU A 74 -27.37 -28.87 -12.40
CA GLU A 74 -26.29 -28.11 -11.76
C GLU A 74 -26.83 -27.00 -10.85
N GLU A 75 -27.98 -26.41 -11.16
CA GLU A 75 -28.62 -25.38 -10.32
C GLU A 75 -29.39 -25.97 -9.14
N LEU A 76 -29.91 -27.19 -9.25
CA LEU A 76 -30.52 -27.93 -8.13
C LEU A 76 -29.46 -28.42 -7.13
N HIS A 77 -28.27 -28.75 -7.64
CA HIS A 77 -27.15 -29.26 -6.85
C HIS A 77 -25.89 -28.42 -7.08
N PRO A 78 -25.91 -27.12 -6.74
CA PRO A 78 -24.81 -26.23 -7.06
C PRO A 78 -23.56 -26.59 -6.28
N ASN A 79 -22.41 -26.47 -6.94
CA ASN A 79 -21.13 -26.61 -6.28
C ASN A 79 -20.90 -25.41 -5.33
N ARG A 80 -20.76 -25.70 -4.04
CA ARG A 80 -20.62 -24.69 -2.97
C ARG A 80 -19.17 -24.41 -2.55
N ARG A 81 -18.18 -24.97 -3.27
CA ARG A 81 -16.76 -24.92 -2.90
C ARG A 81 -16.19 -23.51 -2.65
N PHE A 82 -16.64 -22.52 -3.42
CA PHE A 82 -16.24 -21.12 -3.23
C PHE A 82 -16.87 -20.48 -2.00
N VAL A 83 -18.18 -20.67 -1.79
CA VAL A 83 -18.90 -20.08 -0.64
C VAL A 83 -18.53 -20.72 0.70
N GLU A 84 -17.99 -21.94 0.66
CA GLU A 84 -17.52 -22.72 1.82
C GLU A 84 -16.00 -22.61 2.04
N ASN A 85 -15.30 -21.68 1.37
CA ASN A 85 -13.87 -21.47 1.56
C ASN A 85 -13.57 -21.05 3.02
N GLN A 86 -12.77 -21.84 3.72
CA GLN A 86 -12.49 -21.64 5.15
C GLN A 86 -11.59 -20.44 5.42
N VAL A 87 -10.70 -20.09 4.49
CA VAL A 87 -9.81 -18.93 4.62
C VAL A 87 -10.58 -17.63 4.49
N ILE A 88 -11.49 -17.54 3.52
CA ILE A 88 -12.40 -16.38 3.37
C ILE A 88 -13.24 -16.20 4.63
N ALA A 89 -13.82 -17.28 5.16
CA ALA A 89 -14.59 -17.24 6.41
C ALA A 89 -13.74 -16.75 7.59
N ALA A 90 -12.53 -17.30 7.76
CA ALA A 90 -11.65 -16.92 8.85
C ALA A 90 -11.18 -15.45 8.77
N LEU A 91 -10.92 -14.93 7.57
CA LEU A 91 -10.61 -13.51 7.37
C LEU A 91 -11.80 -12.61 7.73
N ALA A 92 -13.01 -12.96 7.30
CA ALA A 92 -14.22 -12.19 7.59
C ALA A 92 -14.56 -12.14 9.10
N GLU A 93 -14.25 -13.20 9.84
CA GLU A 93 -14.49 -13.28 11.28
C GLU A 93 -13.44 -12.54 12.12
N ASN A 94 -12.23 -12.33 11.58
CA ASN A 94 -11.11 -11.76 12.31
C ASN A 94 -11.39 -10.30 12.77
N PRO A 95 -11.31 -10.00 14.08
CA PRO A 95 -11.57 -8.66 14.61
C PRO A 95 -10.63 -7.55 14.09
N ALA A 96 -9.38 -7.87 13.74
CA ALA A 96 -8.43 -6.90 13.21
C ALA A 96 -8.78 -6.46 11.78
N LEU A 97 -9.58 -7.25 11.08
CA LEU A 97 -10.13 -6.98 9.75
C LEU A 97 -11.57 -6.47 9.84
N LYS A 98 -11.95 -5.79 10.94
CA LYS A 98 -13.25 -5.12 11.11
C LYS A 98 -13.07 -3.60 11.20
N PRO A 99 -14.09 -2.81 10.81
CA PRO A 99 -14.01 -1.36 10.91
C PRO A 99 -14.10 -0.97 12.39
N LYS A 100 -13.32 0.05 12.81
CA LYS A 100 -13.30 0.49 14.22
C LYS A 100 -14.55 1.29 14.62
N ASP A 101 -15.11 2.08 13.70
CA ASP A 101 -16.04 3.15 14.05
C ASP A 101 -17.52 2.83 13.81
N GLY A 102 -17.85 1.61 13.33
CA GLY A 102 -19.23 1.16 13.11
C GLY A 102 -20.00 1.91 11.99
N THR A 103 -19.55 3.08 11.58
CA THR A 103 -20.04 3.83 10.42
C THR A 103 -19.28 3.42 9.16
N VAL A 104 -19.82 2.45 8.43
CA VAL A 104 -19.52 2.32 6.99
C VAL A 104 -20.41 3.35 6.29
N SER A 105 -20.01 4.62 6.34
CA SER A 105 -20.62 5.61 5.45
C SER A 105 -20.03 5.36 4.07
N ASP A 106 -20.80 4.63 3.25
CA ASP A 106 -20.51 4.17 1.90
C ASP A 106 -19.66 2.87 1.81
N ASP A 107 -20.37 1.74 1.65
CA ASP A 107 -19.81 0.41 1.42
C ASP A 107 -19.59 0.18 -0.08
N TRP A 108 -18.71 1.01 -0.66
CA TRP A 108 -18.46 1.03 -2.10
C TRP A 108 -18.12 -0.35 -2.67
N CYS A 109 -17.39 -1.17 -1.91
CA CYS A 109 -16.97 -2.51 -2.34
C CYS A 109 -18.11 -3.55 -2.29
N ASN A 110 -19.27 -3.22 -1.70
CA ASN A 110 -20.46 -4.07 -1.62
C ASN A 110 -21.56 -3.63 -2.60
N ARG A 111 -21.19 -2.84 -3.61
CA ARG A 111 -22.09 -2.43 -4.70
C ARG A 111 -22.25 -3.59 -5.68
N GLU A 112 -23.48 -3.84 -6.12
CA GLU A 112 -23.78 -4.92 -7.07
C GLU A 112 -23.07 -4.69 -8.41
N GLU A 113 -22.93 -3.42 -8.80
CA GLU A 113 -22.24 -2.94 -9.99
C GLU A 113 -20.75 -3.32 -10.02
N LEU A 114 -20.14 -3.53 -8.85
CA LEU A 114 -18.76 -4.04 -8.74
C LEU A 114 -18.74 -5.56 -8.59
N LEU A 115 -19.52 -6.10 -7.66
CA LEU A 115 -19.47 -7.52 -7.32
C LEU A 115 -19.93 -8.43 -8.47
N ALA A 116 -20.97 -8.03 -9.22
CA ALA A 116 -21.53 -8.88 -10.25
C ALA A 116 -20.61 -9.05 -11.48
N PRO A 117 -19.98 -8.00 -12.03
CA PRO A 117 -18.96 -8.14 -13.06
C PRO A 117 -17.77 -8.98 -12.60
N LEU A 118 -17.19 -8.65 -11.43
CA LEU A 118 -16.03 -9.38 -10.88
C LEU A 118 -16.32 -10.87 -10.73
N LEU A 119 -17.49 -11.24 -10.19
CA LEU A 119 -17.84 -12.65 -10.01
C LEU A 119 -18.04 -13.38 -11.34
N THR A 120 -18.49 -12.67 -12.38
CA THR A 120 -18.63 -13.21 -13.73
C THR A 120 -17.27 -13.48 -14.36
N LEU A 121 -16.34 -12.51 -14.25
CA LEU A 121 -14.96 -12.67 -14.71
C LEU A 121 -14.23 -13.79 -13.96
N LEU A 122 -14.38 -13.83 -12.63
CA LEU A 122 -13.80 -14.87 -11.78
C LEU A 122 -14.28 -16.27 -12.19
N GLY A 123 -15.58 -16.42 -12.50
CA GLY A 123 -16.13 -17.68 -13.02
C GLY A 123 -15.52 -18.13 -14.36
N GLY A 124 -15.00 -17.18 -15.15
CA GLY A 124 -14.27 -17.43 -16.38
C GLY A 124 -12.81 -17.85 -16.17
N ALA A 125 -12.20 -17.53 -15.03
CA ALA A 125 -10.79 -17.74 -14.77
C ALA A 125 -10.42 -19.22 -14.58
N ASP A 126 -9.30 -19.64 -15.14
CA ASP A 126 -8.87 -21.05 -15.12
C ASP A 126 -8.52 -21.52 -13.70
N PHE A 127 -7.87 -20.68 -12.90
CA PHE A 127 -7.54 -21.02 -11.51
C PHE A 127 -8.79 -21.23 -10.65
N TYR A 128 -9.83 -20.43 -10.87
CA TYR A 128 -11.12 -20.59 -10.20
C TYR A 128 -11.76 -21.93 -10.59
N LYS A 129 -11.84 -22.24 -11.88
CA LYS A 129 -12.38 -23.52 -12.37
C LYS A 129 -11.60 -24.71 -11.83
N GLN A 130 -10.28 -24.60 -11.71
CA GLN A 130 -9.44 -25.64 -11.11
C GLN A 130 -9.74 -25.79 -9.62
N TYR A 131 -9.82 -24.69 -8.87
CA TYR A 131 -10.15 -24.70 -7.44
C TYR A 131 -11.53 -25.33 -7.17
N MET A 132 -12.54 -25.04 -8.00
CA MET A 132 -13.89 -25.61 -7.86
C MET A 132 -13.93 -27.14 -8.01
N ARG A 133 -12.89 -27.77 -8.56
CA ARG A 133 -12.74 -29.23 -8.68
C ARG A 133 -11.96 -29.87 -7.53
N THR A 134 -11.39 -29.07 -6.63
CA THR A 134 -10.64 -29.59 -5.47
C THR A 134 -11.58 -30.12 -4.38
N PRO A 135 -11.16 -31.11 -3.58
CA PRO A 135 -11.91 -31.54 -2.41
C PRO A 135 -12.14 -30.39 -1.43
N ALA A 136 -13.31 -30.37 -0.78
CA ALA A 136 -13.59 -29.46 0.31
C ALA A 136 -12.81 -29.85 1.59
N GLY A 137 -12.63 -28.88 2.50
CA GLY A 137 -12.04 -29.13 3.82
C GLY A 137 -10.50 -29.07 3.89
N ASP A 138 -9.81 -28.75 2.79
CA ASP A 138 -8.36 -28.57 2.77
C ASP A 138 -7.97 -27.08 2.87
N TRP A 139 -7.44 -26.68 4.02
CA TRP A 139 -6.96 -25.32 4.28
C TRP A 139 -5.89 -24.87 3.28
N ALA A 140 -4.99 -25.77 2.86
CA ALA A 140 -3.90 -25.40 1.97
C ALA A 140 -4.43 -25.00 0.59
N ASN A 141 -5.41 -25.74 0.07
CA ASN A 141 -6.10 -25.41 -1.19
C ASN A 141 -6.90 -24.11 -1.07
N ASP A 142 -7.63 -23.93 0.04
CA ASP A 142 -8.39 -22.70 0.31
C ASP A 142 -7.49 -21.47 0.34
N ARG A 143 -6.35 -21.57 1.04
CA ARG A 143 -5.36 -20.51 1.16
C ARG A 143 -4.72 -20.17 -0.18
N ALA A 144 -4.29 -21.19 -0.93
CA ALA A 144 -3.67 -21.00 -2.24
C ALA A 144 -4.64 -20.32 -3.22
N PHE A 145 -5.92 -20.69 -3.18
CA PHE A 145 -6.94 -20.02 -3.97
C PHE A 145 -7.13 -18.55 -3.58
N VAL A 146 -7.20 -18.23 -2.28
CA VAL A 146 -7.36 -16.83 -1.83
C VAL A 146 -6.13 -15.98 -2.17
N ALA A 147 -4.91 -16.55 -2.10
CA ALA A 147 -3.71 -15.86 -2.56
C ALA A 147 -3.79 -15.55 -4.06
N GLN A 148 -4.13 -16.54 -4.89
CA GLN A 148 -4.33 -16.32 -6.33
C GLN A 148 -5.49 -15.37 -6.64
N LEU A 149 -6.52 -15.33 -5.79
CA LEU A 149 -7.62 -14.37 -5.93
C LEU A 149 -7.12 -12.93 -5.75
N TYR A 150 -6.25 -12.66 -4.77
CA TYR A 150 -5.69 -11.31 -4.59
C TYR A 150 -4.77 -10.90 -5.75
N ASP A 151 -3.94 -11.82 -6.22
CA ASP A 151 -3.11 -11.62 -7.42
C ASP A 151 -3.98 -11.33 -8.65
N TRP A 152 -5.05 -12.10 -8.86
CA TRP A 152 -5.99 -11.88 -9.95
C TRP A 152 -6.76 -10.55 -9.82
N LEU A 153 -7.14 -10.15 -8.60
CA LEU A 153 -7.84 -8.88 -8.35
C LEU A 153 -7.01 -7.66 -8.76
N ASP A 154 -5.68 -7.75 -8.69
CA ASP A 154 -4.75 -6.69 -9.08
C ASP A 154 -4.85 -6.35 -10.58
N ASP A 155 -5.26 -7.31 -11.41
CA ASP A 155 -5.42 -7.15 -12.85
C ASP A 155 -6.86 -6.76 -13.28
N GLN A 156 -7.79 -6.52 -12.34
CA GLN A 156 -9.20 -6.26 -12.68
C GLN A 156 -9.52 -4.77 -12.83
N ASP A 157 -9.69 -4.32 -14.07
CA ASP A 157 -10.07 -2.94 -14.41
C ASP A 157 -11.31 -2.48 -13.62
N GLU A 158 -12.33 -3.34 -13.44
CA GLU A 158 -13.54 -2.99 -12.70
C GLU A 158 -13.26 -2.61 -11.24
N LEU A 159 -12.27 -3.24 -10.60
CA LEU A 159 -11.87 -2.92 -9.24
C LEU A 159 -11.10 -1.60 -9.19
N HIS A 160 -10.18 -1.40 -10.13
CA HIS A 160 -9.39 -0.17 -10.25
C HIS A 160 -10.27 1.05 -10.52
N GLU A 161 -11.21 0.94 -11.45
CA GLU A 161 -12.17 2.00 -11.77
C GLU A 161 -13.05 2.34 -10.56
N ALA A 162 -13.62 1.33 -9.89
CA ALA A 162 -14.44 1.55 -8.70
C ALA A 162 -13.67 2.20 -7.54
N ALA A 163 -12.41 1.79 -7.33
CA ALA A 163 -11.54 2.40 -6.31
C ALA A 163 -11.18 3.86 -6.68
N ALA A 164 -10.92 4.14 -7.96
CA ALA A 164 -10.60 5.48 -8.45
C ALA A 164 -11.77 6.47 -8.29
N GLU A 165 -13.01 6.00 -8.48
CA GLU A 165 -14.23 6.78 -8.27
C GLU A 165 -14.43 7.14 -6.80
N GLU A 166 -14.14 6.23 -5.87
CA GLU A 166 -14.28 6.48 -4.43
C GLU A 166 -13.14 7.37 -3.89
N SER A 167 -11.91 7.19 -4.36
CA SER A 167 -10.78 8.02 -3.93
C SER A 167 -9.64 8.07 -4.94
N GLY A 168 -9.26 9.30 -5.34
CA GLY A 168 -8.04 9.52 -6.10
C GLY A 168 -6.75 9.06 -5.39
N TYR A 169 -6.77 8.89 -4.07
CA TYR A 169 -5.62 8.34 -3.32
C TYR A 169 -5.48 6.82 -3.49
N TRP A 170 -6.59 6.12 -3.74
CA TRP A 170 -6.59 4.66 -3.82
C TRP A 170 -6.06 4.13 -5.13
N VAL A 171 -6.08 4.93 -6.19
CA VAL A 171 -5.47 4.61 -7.49
C VAL A 171 -4.01 4.17 -7.35
N THR A 172 -3.26 4.76 -6.41
CA THR A 172 -1.85 4.39 -6.16
C THR A 172 -1.68 3.34 -5.07
N ASP A 173 -2.72 3.08 -4.28
CA ASP A 173 -2.63 2.28 -3.06
C ASP A 173 -3.21 0.88 -3.21
N LEU A 174 -4.10 0.68 -4.19
CA LEU A 174 -4.83 -0.57 -4.38
C LEU A 174 -3.86 -1.74 -4.55
N ASP A 175 -2.89 -1.63 -5.45
CA ASP A 175 -1.90 -2.67 -5.71
C ASP A 175 -1.13 -3.03 -4.44
N THR A 176 -0.71 -2.00 -3.70
CA THR A 176 0.03 -2.19 -2.43
C THR A 176 -0.86 -2.83 -1.35
N ALA A 177 -2.16 -2.53 -1.34
CA ALA A 177 -3.12 -3.14 -0.42
C ALA A 177 -3.37 -4.61 -0.77
N LEU A 178 -3.52 -4.93 -2.07
CA LEU A 178 -3.69 -6.30 -2.57
C LEU A 178 -2.42 -7.14 -2.35
N GLU A 179 -1.23 -6.61 -2.64
CA GLU A 179 0.06 -7.26 -2.38
C GLU A 179 0.25 -7.55 -0.88
N LEU A 180 -0.13 -6.58 -0.02
CA LEU A 180 -0.11 -6.80 1.43
C LEU A 180 -1.01 -7.97 1.85
N LEU A 181 -2.23 -8.03 1.33
CA LEU A 181 -3.18 -9.08 1.66
C LEU A 181 -2.77 -10.44 1.11
N TYR A 182 -2.20 -10.47 -0.09
CA TYR A 182 -1.54 -11.64 -0.66
C TYR A 182 -0.46 -12.19 0.29
N GLU A 183 0.47 -11.34 0.74
CA GLU A 183 1.54 -11.75 1.68
C GLU A 183 1.00 -12.26 3.02
N VAL A 184 -0.10 -11.65 3.50
CA VAL A 184 -0.76 -12.05 4.75
C VAL A 184 -1.37 -13.45 4.58
N VAL A 185 -2.08 -13.69 3.48
CA VAL A 185 -2.74 -14.96 3.19
C VAL A 185 -1.73 -16.08 2.95
N GLU A 186 -0.65 -15.82 2.20
CA GLU A 186 0.42 -16.81 1.97
C GLU A 186 1.02 -17.35 3.27
N ARG A 187 1.06 -16.53 4.33
CA ARG A 187 1.62 -16.90 5.63
C ARG A 187 0.54 -17.29 6.65
N LEU A 188 -0.70 -17.50 6.21
CA LEU A 188 -1.84 -17.75 7.08
C LEU A 188 -1.98 -19.24 7.45
N SER A 189 -2.02 -19.50 8.75
CA SER A 189 -2.44 -20.78 9.34
C SER A 189 -3.80 -20.61 10.04
N PRO A 190 -4.52 -21.70 10.35
CA PRO A 190 -5.77 -21.62 11.10
C PRO A 190 -5.66 -20.83 12.42
N GLU A 191 -4.55 -20.97 13.14
CA GLU A 191 -4.29 -20.26 14.39
C GLU A 191 -4.01 -18.77 14.14
N ARG A 192 -3.22 -18.48 13.11
CA ARG A 192 -2.89 -17.09 12.74
C ARG A 192 -4.10 -16.34 12.21
N ALA A 193 -5.04 -17.02 11.58
CA ALA A 193 -6.28 -16.45 11.09
C ALA A 193 -7.16 -15.88 12.21
N GLN A 194 -6.98 -16.32 13.45
CA GLN A 194 -7.67 -15.79 14.63
C GLN A 194 -6.86 -14.69 15.34
N SER A 195 -5.62 -14.43 14.90
CA SER A 195 -4.74 -13.48 15.56
C SER A 195 -5.21 -12.03 15.33
N PRO A 196 -5.23 -11.18 16.38
CA PRO A 196 -5.48 -9.75 16.22
C PRO A 196 -4.31 -9.01 15.52
N ARG A 197 -3.20 -9.71 15.25
CA ARG A 197 -1.99 -9.19 14.56
C ARG A 197 -1.82 -9.81 13.17
N ILE A 198 -2.93 -10.14 12.51
CA ILE A 198 -2.93 -10.71 11.17
C ILE A 198 -2.36 -9.72 10.14
N LEU A 199 -2.78 -8.45 10.22
CA LEU A 199 -2.18 -7.36 9.49
C LEU A 199 -0.92 -6.87 10.22
N PRO A 200 0.02 -6.24 9.50
CA PRO A 200 1.01 -5.38 10.13
C PRO A 200 0.30 -4.44 11.11
N PRO A 201 0.89 -4.14 12.28
CA PRO A 201 0.27 -3.25 13.25
C PRO A 201 -0.24 -1.99 12.55
N ARG A 202 -1.56 -1.76 12.63
CA ARG A 202 -2.13 -0.44 12.36
C ARG A 202 -1.31 0.55 13.17
N MET A 203 -0.98 1.69 12.58
CA MET A 203 -0.12 2.71 13.20
C MET A 203 -0.69 3.21 14.52
N GLU A 204 -0.45 2.50 15.60
CA GLU A 204 -0.59 3.03 16.95
C GLU A 204 0.61 3.95 17.18
N GLU A 205 0.31 5.21 17.55
CA GLU A 205 1.08 6.39 18.01
C GLU A 205 2.60 6.52 17.74
N GLU A 206 3.37 5.45 17.73
CA GLU A 206 4.83 5.45 17.53
C GLU A 206 5.23 5.66 16.04
N PHE A 207 4.40 5.24 15.08
CA PHE A 207 4.70 5.33 13.64
C PHE A 207 4.11 6.56 12.94
N SER A 208 3.06 7.18 13.51
CA SER A 208 2.68 8.55 13.12
C SER A 208 3.84 9.50 13.40
N GLY A 209 4.66 9.22 14.42
CA GLY A 209 5.91 9.93 14.72
C GLY A 209 6.85 10.00 13.51
N PHE A 210 7.19 8.88 12.88
CA PHE A 210 8.12 8.90 11.72
C PHE A 210 7.58 9.74 10.56
N ALA A 211 6.35 9.45 10.11
CA ALA A 211 5.77 10.13 8.95
C ALA A 211 5.54 11.63 9.22
N CYS A 212 5.01 11.97 10.41
CA CYS A 212 4.78 13.35 10.83
C CYS A 212 6.11 14.10 11.02
N SER A 213 7.11 13.49 11.67
CA SER A 213 8.44 14.08 11.79
C SER A 213 9.10 14.30 10.43
N LEU A 214 8.94 13.36 9.49
CA LEU A 214 9.52 13.49 8.15
C LEU A 214 8.84 14.62 7.39
N LEU A 215 7.50 14.66 7.40
CA LEU A 215 6.70 15.74 6.81
C LEU A 215 7.10 17.10 7.38
N ARG A 216 7.01 17.24 8.70
CA ARG A 216 7.29 18.49 9.42
C ARG A 216 8.72 18.95 9.18
N SER A 217 9.70 18.07 9.29
CA SER A 217 11.10 18.44 9.09
C SER A 217 11.36 18.84 7.63
N THR A 218 10.75 18.14 6.67
CA THR A 218 10.92 18.47 5.24
C THR A 218 10.37 19.87 4.94
N ILE A 219 9.21 20.21 5.51
CA ILE A 219 8.61 21.55 5.36
C ILE A 219 9.48 22.62 6.03
N LEU A 220 9.83 22.45 7.30
CA LEU A 220 10.56 23.45 8.08
C LEU A 220 11.98 23.70 7.57
N GLN A 221 12.64 22.67 7.03
CA GLN A 221 14.02 22.75 6.52
C GLN A 221 14.07 22.95 5.00
N HIS A 222 12.94 23.14 4.33
CA HIS A 222 12.87 23.19 2.87
C HIS A 222 13.80 24.24 2.28
N SER A 223 13.80 25.46 2.81
CA SER A 223 14.66 26.55 2.31
C SER A 223 16.16 26.23 2.44
N GLU A 224 16.58 25.76 3.63
CA GLU A 224 17.97 25.40 3.90
C GLU A 224 18.43 24.23 3.02
N HIS A 225 17.63 23.16 2.97
CA HIS A 225 17.90 22.00 2.12
C HIS A 225 17.89 22.36 0.64
N GLY A 226 17.06 23.33 0.22
CA GLY A 226 17.00 23.81 -1.16
C GLY A 226 18.33 24.43 -1.59
N VAL A 227 18.89 25.31 -0.77
CA VAL A 227 20.23 25.89 -1.02
C VAL A 227 21.29 24.80 -1.11
N TYR A 228 21.23 23.81 -0.22
CA TYR A 228 22.17 22.68 -0.24
C TYR A 228 22.06 21.86 -1.52
N ILE A 229 20.84 21.47 -1.92
CA ILE A 229 20.56 20.67 -3.11
C ILE A 229 21.02 21.40 -4.38
N GLN A 230 20.75 22.71 -4.49
CA GLN A 230 21.18 23.54 -5.63
C GLN A 230 22.69 23.44 -5.90
N GLY A 231 23.50 23.30 -4.84
CA GLY A 231 24.94 23.04 -4.92
C GLY A 231 25.34 21.67 -5.49
N PHE A 232 24.40 20.87 -6.00
CA PHE A 232 24.66 19.61 -6.70
C PHE A 232 23.98 19.56 -8.08
N LEU A 233 23.24 20.62 -8.45
CA LEU A 233 22.47 20.66 -9.70
C LEU A 233 23.22 21.31 -10.86
N HIS A 234 24.45 21.79 -10.69
CA HIS A 234 25.17 22.57 -11.72
C HIS A 234 25.37 21.84 -13.06
N ASN A 235 25.41 20.51 -13.02
CA ASN A 235 25.56 19.67 -14.22
C ASN A 235 24.21 19.28 -14.85
N TRP A 236 23.11 19.74 -14.26
CA TRP A 236 21.76 19.44 -14.66
C TRP A 236 21.06 20.71 -15.11
N ASP A 237 20.24 20.58 -16.15
CA ASP A 237 19.42 21.69 -16.61
C ASP A 237 18.28 21.91 -15.60
N THR A 238 18.48 22.88 -14.70
CA THR A 238 17.58 23.16 -13.58
C THR A 238 16.16 23.52 -14.01
N GLU A 239 15.99 24.08 -15.21
CA GLU A 239 14.67 24.40 -15.76
C GLU A 239 13.90 23.16 -16.21
N ARG A 240 14.59 22.02 -16.37
CA ARG A 240 14.03 20.74 -16.84
C ARG A 240 13.88 19.69 -15.74
N ILE A 241 14.26 20.01 -14.51
CA ILE A 241 14.11 19.09 -13.38
C ILE A 241 12.63 19.02 -13.01
N ALA A 242 12.09 17.81 -12.94
CA ALA A 242 10.72 17.61 -12.51
C ALA A 242 10.53 18.09 -11.06
N ALA A 243 9.43 18.79 -10.78
CA ALA A 243 9.10 19.21 -9.42
C ALA A 243 9.05 18.03 -8.43
N MET A 244 8.59 16.86 -8.91
CA MET A 244 8.59 15.61 -8.14
C MET A 244 10.01 15.16 -7.76
N ASP A 245 10.99 15.28 -8.66
CA ASP A 245 12.37 14.90 -8.38
C ASP A 245 13.00 15.80 -7.31
N MET A 246 12.75 17.11 -7.41
CA MET A 246 13.17 18.05 -6.37
C MET A 246 12.56 17.66 -5.02
N LEU A 247 11.27 17.37 -4.98
CA LEU A 247 10.61 17.00 -3.74
C LEU A 247 11.18 15.73 -3.12
N ILE A 248 11.45 14.71 -3.94
CA ILE A 248 12.10 13.46 -3.53
C ILE A 248 13.51 13.72 -2.98
N LEU A 249 14.29 14.62 -3.59
CA LEU A 249 15.62 15.02 -3.10
C LEU A 249 15.52 15.73 -1.74
N HIS A 250 14.57 16.64 -1.57
CA HIS A 250 14.32 17.33 -0.30
C HIS A 250 13.95 16.35 0.82
N MET A 251 13.03 15.43 0.56
CA MET A 251 12.66 14.39 1.53
C MET A 251 13.84 13.47 1.83
N GLY A 252 14.60 13.06 0.81
CA GLY A 252 15.75 12.19 0.95
C GLY A 252 16.85 12.78 1.83
N LEU A 253 17.21 14.03 1.58
CA LEU A 253 18.16 14.77 2.39
C LEU A 253 17.67 14.91 3.85
N THR A 254 16.40 15.29 4.02
CA THR A 254 15.76 15.44 5.34
C THR A 254 15.80 14.13 6.13
N GLU A 255 15.44 13.00 5.51
CA GLU A 255 15.49 11.71 6.20
C GLU A 255 16.93 11.35 6.60
N MET A 256 17.87 11.55 5.69
CA MET A 256 19.28 11.23 5.94
C MET A 256 19.88 12.05 7.09
N LEU A 257 19.48 13.30 7.26
CA LEU A 257 19.99 14.16 8.33
C LEU A 257 19.28 13.95 9.67
N ASN A 258 17.96 13.76 9.67
CA ASN A 258 17.19 13.80 10.91
C ASN A 258 16.92 12.42 11.52
N PHE A 259 17.01 11.34 10.74
CA PHE A 259 16.66 9.98 11.17
C PHE A 259 17.93 9.14 11.29
N SER A 260 18.64 9.36 12.41
CA SER A 260 19.93 8.72 12.71
C SER A 260 19.85 7.19 12.78
N GLU A 261 18.69 6.64 13.13
CA GLU A 261 18.45 5.20 13.26
C GLU A 261 18.29 4.47 11.92
N ILE A 262 18.11 5.21 10.83
CA ILE A 262 17.97 4.66 9.47
C ILE A 262 19.32 4.76 8.75
N PRO A 263 19.91 3.63 8.32
CA PRO A 263 21.12 3.69 7.51
C PRO A 263 20.87 4.49 6.23
N TRP A 264 21.76 5.44 5.90
CA TRP A 264 21.56 6.33 4.75
C TRP A 264 21.44 5.57 3.43
N ARG A 265 22.11 4.42 3.27
CA ARG A 265 21.98 3.55 2.08
C ARG A 265 20.57 3.03 1.90
N VAL A 266 19.88 2.72 3.01
CA VAL A 266 18.47 2.30 2.98
C VAL A 266 17.62 3.48 2.55
N SER A 267 17.76 4.65 3.19
CA SER A 267 17.05 5.86 2.77
C SER A 267 17.24 6.14 1.28
N MET A 268 18.48 6.15 0.81
CA MET A 268 18.81 6.40 -0.59
C MET A 268 18.11 5.46 -1.55
N ASN A 269 18.16 4.14 -1.31
CA ASN A 269 17.46 3.16 -2.14
C ASN A 269 15.95 3.42 -2.17
N GLU A 270 15.35 3.76 -1.02
CA GLU A 270 13.92 4.04 -0.94
C GLU A 270 13.53 5.27 -1.79
N TYR A 271 14.32 6.35 -1.76
CA TYR A 271 14.02 7.55 -2.56
C TYR A 271 14.28 7.37 -4.06
N ILE A 272 15.23 6.50 -4.45
CA ILE A 272 15.40 6.11 -5.86
C ILE A 272 14.17 5.34 -6.36
N GLU A 273 13.63 4.44 -5.54
CA GLU A 273 12.41 3.71 -5.88
C GLU A 273 11.17 4.62 -5.92
N LEU A 274 11.08 5.63 -5.05
CA LEU A 274 10.04 6.66 -5.19
C LEU A 274 10.15 7.44 -6.51
N ALA A 275 11.37 7.76 -6.94
CA ALA A 275 11.58 8.44 -8.22
C ALA A 275 11.15 7.56 -9.41
N ARG A 276 11.29 6.24 -9.29
CA ARG A 276 10.83 5.27 -10.29
C ARG A 276 9.31 5.23 -10.38
N LEU A 277 8.63 5.30 -9.23
CA LEU A 277 7.17 5.18 -9.14
C LEU A 277 6.43 6.46 -9.52
N PHE A 278 6.95 7.64 -9.14
CA PHE A 278 6.18 8.89 -9.18
C PHE A 278 6.69 9.93 -10.19
N SER A 279 7.80 9.68 -10.87
CA SER A 279 8.43 10.68 -11.74
C SER A 279 8.71 10.12 -13.14
N THR A 280 9.71 10.66 -13.83
CA THR A 280 10.02 10.29 -15.23
C THR A 280 10.90 9.03 -15.31
N PRO A 281 10.96 8.34 -16.47
CA PRO A 281 11.84 7.18 -16.64
C PRO A 281 13.34 7.47 -16.39
N GLN A 282 13.78 8.73 -16.53
CA GLN A 282 15.16 9.15 -16.26
C GLN A 282 15.42 9.52 -14.79
N SER A 283 14.36 9.78 -14.03
CA SER A 283 14.42 10.27 -12.65
C SER A 283 15.17 9.38 -11.66
N PRO A 284 15.06 8.02 -11.71
CA PRO A 284 15.84 7.16 -10.80
C PRO A 284 17.36 7.37 -10.91
N SER A 285 17.87 7.54 -12.14
CA SER A 285 19.30 7.78 -12.37
C SER A 285 19.71 9.17 -11.92
N PHE A 286 18.86 10.18 -12.17
CA PHE A 286 19.07 11.56 -11.74
C PHE A 286 19.14 11.66 -10.20
N VAL A 287 18.09 11.18 -9.52
CA VAL A 287 17.99 11.20 -8.06
C VAL A 287 19.14 10.45 -7.42
N ASN A 288 19.50 9.27 -7.95
CA ASN A 288 20.68 8.52 -7.50
C ASN A 288 21.97 9.35 -7.61
N GLY A 289 22.20 10.02 -8.73
CA GLY A 289 23.40 10.84 -8.95
C GLY A 289 23.51 12.00 -7.95
N VAL A 290 22.42 12.75 -7.76
CA VAL A 290 22.38 13.90 -6.84
C VAL A 290 22.49 13.46 -5.38
N LEU A 291 21.75 12.42 -4.98
CA LEU A 291 21.83 11.89 -3.60
C LEU A 291 23.23 11.37 -3.27
N ASN A 292 23.91 10.70 -4.20
CA ASN A 292 25.30 10.27 -3.99
C ASN A 292 26.22 11.47 -3.72
N GLY A 293 26.13 12.52 -4.53
CA GLY A 293 26.92 13.74 -4.33
C GLY A 293 26.69 14.37 -2.96
N MET A 294 25.42 14.51 -2.57
CA MET A 294 25.04 15.03 -1.25
C MET A 294 25.58 14.16 -0.12
N VAL A 295 25.42 12.83 -0.20
CA VAL A 295 25.92 11.91 0.83
C VAL A 295 27.43 12.01 1.00
N GLN A 296 28.19 12.02 -0.09
CA GLN A 296 29.66 12.15 -0.02
C GLN A 296 30.06 13.46 0.68
N ARG A 297 29.42 14.57 0.31
CA ARG A 297 29.68 15.86 0.94
C ARG A 297 29.30 15.88 2.42
N LEU A 298 28.18 15.29 2.81
CA LEU A 298 27.75 15.20 4.22
C LEU A 298 28.71 14.34 5.06
N ILE A 299 29.31 13.31 4.47
CA ILE A 299 30.34 12.49 5.10
C ILE A 299 31.62 13.30 5.32
N GLU A 300 32.09 14.01 4.29
CA GLU A 300 33.27 14.90 4.38
C GLU A 300 33.09 15.99 5.45
N GLU A 301 31.88 16.56 5.54
CA GLU A 301 31.53 17.59 6.51
C GLU A 301 31.26 17.03 7.93
N GLY A 302 31.26 15.70 8.10
CA GLY A 302 30.96 15.05 9.38
C GLY A 302 29.51 15.23 9.86
N LYS A 303 28.61 15.62 8.97
CA LYS A 303 27.19 15.89 9.27
C LYS A 303 26.32 14.64 9.22
N LEU A 304 26.76 13.59 8.52
CA LEU A 304 26.02 12.34 8.40
C LEU A 304 26.29 11.41 9.60
N VAL A 305 25.58 11.61 10.70
CA VAL A 305 25.71 10.78 11.91
C VAL A 305 24.58 9.77 11.98
N LYS A 306 24.90 8.47 11.88
CA LYS A 306 23.94 7.36 11.97
C LYS A 306 24.18 6.52 13.23
N THR A 307 23.09 6.20 13.94
CA THR A 307 23.08 5.44 15.19
C THR A 307 21.90 4.45 15.17
N GLY A 308 22.14 3.19 14.79
CA GLY A 308 21.09 2.17 14.69
C GLY A 308 21.61 0.73 14.76
N ARG A 309 20.77 -0.21 15.19
CA ARG A 309 21.14 -1.63 15.44
C ARG A 309 21.61 -2.38 14.18
N GLY A 310 21.29 -1.87 12.98
CA GLY A 310 21.81 -2.40 11.70
C GLY A 310 23.26 -1.98 11.39
N LEU A 311 23.90 -1.20 12.27
CA LEU A 311 25.30 -0.78 12.18
C LEU A 311 26.24 -1.66 13.03
N LEU A 312 25.80 -2.88 13.39
CA LEU A 312 26.61 -3.85 14.14
C LEU A 312 27.83 -4.28 13.30
N GLY A 313 28.91 -3.52 13.43
CA GLY A 313 30.18 -3.80 12.76
C GLY A 313 30.90 -2.53 12.31
N GLY A 314 31.12 -1.59 13.22
CA GLY A 314 31.95 -0.42 13.00
C GLY A 314 31.15 0.84 12.69
N LYS A 315 31.68 1.97 13.18
CA LYS A 315 31.59 3.24 12.41
C LYS A 315 31.70 2.83 10.95
N GLN A 316 30.78 3.24 10.07
CA GLN A 316 31.05 3.13 8.64
C GLN A 316 32.35 3.89 8.40
N LYS A 317 33.47 3.16 8.38
CA LYS A 317 34.74 3.71 7.98
C LYS A 317 34.55 3.99 6.51
N VAL A 318 34.65 5.28 6.24
CA VAL A 318 34.87 5.82 4.92
C VAL A 318 36.17 5.18 4.43
N GLU A 319 36.05 4.22 3.53
CA GLU A 319 37.11 3.83 2.59
C GLU A 319 36.55 4.00 1.18
#